data_AF-A0A920MZT2-F1
#
_entry.id   AF-A0A920MZT2-F1
#
_cell.length_a   1.000
_cell.length_b   1.000
_cell.length_c   1.000
_cell.angle_alpha   90.00
_cell.angle_beta   90.00
_cell.angle_gamma   90.00
#
_symmetry.space_group_name_H-M   'P 1'
#
loop_
_entity.id
_entity.type
_entity.pdbx_description
1 polymer ?
#
loop_
_entity_poly.entity_id
_entity_poly.type
_entity_poly.pdbx_seq_one_letter_code
_entity_poly.pdbx_strand_id
1 'polypeptide(L)' 'MLGIMGRTTAYTGKQLSWDQMMNSKLSLKPPKYDFGELERRPVAIPGVTPFV' A
#
# COMPACT_ATOMS: atom_id res chain seq x y z
N MET A 1 0.10 7.81 -10.68
CA MET A 1 1.08 7.80 -9.56
C MET A 1 0.73 8.79 -8.45
N LEU A 2 0.35 10.04 -8.78
CA LEU A 2 -0.05 11.08 -7.81
C LEU A 2 -1.13 10.65 -6.80
N GLY A 3 -2.20 9.98 -7.27
CA GLY A 3 -3.27 9.49 -6.38
C GLY A 3 -2.85 8.33 -5.46
N ILE A 4 -1.95 7.45 -5.91
CA ILE A 4 -1.45 6.33 -5.11
C ILE A 4 -0.51 6.85 -4.02
N MET A 5 0.38 7.77 -4.39
CA MET A 5 1.27 8.44 -3.46
C MET A 5 0.47 9.19 -2.40
N GLY A 6 -0.46 10.08 -2.79
CA GLY A 6 -1.27 10.85 -1.83
C GLY A 6 -2.03 9.99 -0.83
N ARG A 7 -2.64 8.88 -1.29
CA ARG A 7 -3.29 7.89 -0.41
C ARG A 7 -2.30 7.26 0.57
N THR A 8 -1.13 6.87 0.09
CA THR A 8 -0.10 6.22 0.91
C THR A 8 0.48 7.17 1.96
N THR A 9 0.72 8.44 1.59
CA THR A 9 1.13 9.50 2.51
C THR A 9 0.09 9.72 3.60
N ALA A 10 -1.20 9.73 3.26
CA ALA A 10 -2.29 9.89 4.23
C ALA A 10 -2.41 8.71 5.22
N TYR A 11 -2.19 7.48 4.74
CA TYR A 11 -2.25 6.29 5.59
C TYR A 11 -1.04 6.09 6.48
N THR A 12 0.11 6.52 6.01
CA THR A 12 1.36 6.39 6.76
C THR A 12 1.60 7.59 7.67
N GLY A 13 0.98 8.73 7.37
CA GLY A 13 1.23 10.01 8.06
C GLY A 13 2.65 10.54 7.84
N LYS A 14 3.39 9.99 6.87
CA LYS A 14 4.80 10.30 6.61
C LYS A 14 4.95 11.06 5.31
N GLN A 15 5.88 12.00 5.27
CA GLN A 15 6.32 12.61 4.02
C GLN A 15 7.18 11.60 3.25
N LEU A 16 6.68 11.11 2.12
CA LEU A 16 7.35 10.15 1.25
C LEU A 16 7.91 10.86 0.02
N SER A 17 9.12 10.48 -0.42
CA SER A 17 9.70 10.94 -1.68
C SER A 17 9.20 10.09 -2.86
N TRP A 18 9.36 10.63 -4.07
CA TRP A 18 9.06 9.90 -5.30
C TRP A 18 9.86 8.60 -5.42
N ASP A 19 11.16 8.62 -5.11
CA ASP A 19 12.00 7.42 -5.13
C ASP A 19 11.58 6.37 -4.10
N GLN A 20 11.12 6.81 -2.91
CA GLN A 20 10.61 5.89 -1.89
C GLN A 20 9.34 5.18 -2.37
N MET A 21 8.42 5.91 -3.04
CA MET A 21 7.21 5.29 -3.60
C MET A 21 7.52 4.34 -4.76
N MET A 22 8.50 4.68 -5.61
CA MET A 22 8.91 3.82 -6.73
C MET A 22 9.59 2.53 -6.26
N ASN A 23 10.26 2.56 -5.12
CA ASN A 23 10.92 1.40 -4.53
C ASN A 23 10.12 0.74 -3.38
N SER A 24 8.82 1.04 -3.24
CA SER A 24 7.97 0.44 -2.22
C SER A 24 7.85 -1.07 -2.41
N LYS A 25 7.89 -1.84 -1.30
CA LYS A 25 7.71 -3.29 -1.32
C LYS A 25 6.24 -3.71 -1.22
N LEU A 26 5.32 -2.74 -1.25
CA LEU A 26 3.89 -2.97 -1.14
C LEU A 26 3.37 -3.71 -2.39
N SER A 27 3.06 -5.01 -2.24
CA SER A 27 2.40 -5.81 -3.25
C SER A 27 0.95 -6.11 -2.86
N LEU A 28 0.00 -5.57 -3.63
CA LEU A 28 -1.43 -5.85 -3.50
C LEU A 28 -1.89 -6.99 -4.42
N LYS A 29 -0.97 -7.60 -5.18
CA LYS A 29 -1.31 -8.70 -6.08
C LYS A 29 -1.74 -9.93 -5.27
N PRO A 30 -2.67 -10.74 -5.79
CA PRO A 30 -2.94 -12.04 -5.18
C PRO A 30 -1.69 -12.92 -5.26
N PRO A 31 -1.46 -13.82 -4.28
CA PRO A 31 -0.31 -14.72 -4.31
C PRO A 31 -0.36 -15.73 -5.46
N LYS A 32 -1.57 -16.12 -5.89
CA LYS A 32 -1.84 -16.96 -7.07
C LYS A 32 -3.07 -16.43 -7.80
N TYR A 33 -3.08 -16.59 -9.12
CA TYR A 33 -4.19 -16.20 -9.98
C TYR A 33 -5.15 -17.38 -10.19
N ASP A 34 -5.76 -17.85 -9.11
CA ASP A 34 -6.75 -18.93 -9.12
C ASP A 34 -8.09 -18.40 -8.58
N PHE A 35 -9.20 -19.00 -9.04
CA PHE A 35 -10.52 -18.75 -8.45
C PHE A 35 -10.63 -19.52 -7.13
N GLY A 36 -10.27 -18.87 -6.03
CA GLY A 36 -10.33 -19.42 -4.68
C GLY A 36 -10.55 -18.35 -3.62
N GLU A 37 -10.56 -18.75 -2.35
CA GLU A 37 -10.69 -17.81 -1.23
C GLU A 37 -9.41 -16.97 -1.10
N LEU A 38 -9.58 -15.64 -1.14
CA LEU A 38 -8.50 -14.69 -0.90
C LEU A 38 -8.57 -14.20 0.53
N GLU A 39 -7.48 -14.30 1.27
CA GLU A 39 -7.42 -13.76 2.63
C GLU A 39 -7.73 -12.26 2.64
N ARG A 40 -8.67 -11.85 3.49
CA ARG A 40 -9.02 -10.45 3.67
C ARG A 40 -7.83 -9.71 4.28
N ARG A 41 -7.16 -8.91 3.46
CA ARG A 41 -6.14 -7.98 3.95
C ARG A 41 -6.78 -6.89 4.83
N PRO A 42 -6.09 -6.44 5.88
CA PRO A 42 -6.59 -5.38 6.74
C PRO A 42 -6.79 -4.08 5.93
N VAL A 43 -7.83 -3.33 6.28
CA VAL A 43 -8.10 -2.02 5.68
C VAL A 43 -7.04 -1.03 6.17
N ALA A 44 -6.45 -0.27 5.25
CA ALA A 44 -5.47 0.76 5.60
C ALA A 44 -6.14 1.90 6.37
N ILE A 45 -5.59 2.22 7.54
CA ILE A 45 -6.07 3.27 8.46
C ILE A 45 -5.11 4.48 8.38
N PRO A 46 -5.64 5.71 8.22
CA PRO A 46 -4.90 6.96 8.33
C PRO A 46 -3.99 7.04 9.57
N GLY A 47 -2.72 7.39 9.37
CA GLY A 47 -1.72 7.57 10.44
C GLY A 47 -1.24 6.31 11.17
N VAL A 48 -1.81 5.14 10.88
CA VAL A 48 -1.48 3.88 11.58
C VAL A 48 -0.76 2.89 10.66
N THR A 49 -1.03 2.96 9.35
CA THR A 49 -0.53 1.97 8.40
C THR A 49 0.95 2.23 8.09
N PRO A 50 1.88 1.32 8.40
CA PRO A 50 3.29 1.55 8.13
C PRO A 50 3.60 1.51 6.63
N PHE A 51 4.57 2.33 6.21
CA PHE A 51 5.12 2.29 4.85
C PHE A 51 6.14 1.15 4.75
N VAL A 52 6.01 0.31 3.71
CA VAL A 52 6.87 -0.85 3.44
C VAL A 52 7.34 -0.91 1.99
#